data_AF-A0A327YKS7-F1
#
_entry.id   AF-A0A327YKS7-F1
#
_cell.length_a   1.000
_cell.length_b   1.000
_cell.length_c   1.000
_cell.angle_alpha   90.00
_cell.angle_beta   90.00
_cell.angle_gamma   90.00
#
_symmetry.space_group_name_H-M   'P 1'
#
loop_
_entity.id
_entity.type
_entity.pdbx_description
1 polymer ?
#
loop_
_entity_poly.entity_id
_entity_poly.type
_entity_poly.pdbx_seq_one_letter_code
_entity_poly.pdbx_strand_id
1 'polypeptide(L)'
;MEKFLESLLKYFSLIIAIPPIFGAIWQLIELSKMSLSYIRFFSVSQLIPDGILTLVVILLFFLWIIYTPKEIFSEEINTENKEITTTYFDVKKPKKYLGILFIIISFLIMGVWYEKITNFFLDNINQSFSFFLAVPLNFLIFVLIFYLEIISIENLKPYSEKKILEPLRYFLFSILGFFTMSVVLKYYSEFNKQMLFPNNLVNIKKVENDIKTKYPNTTVKLKYLNDKYIFYSITDKKKNEKIKIVKFDNLFEE
;
A
#
# COMPACT_ATOMS: atom_id res chain seq x y z
N MET A 1 0.90 -33.28 8.38
CA MET A 1 0.86 -32.20 9.40
C MET A 1 2.15 -32.22 10.25
N GLU A 2 2.57 -33.38 10.76
CA GLU A 2 3.82 -33.54 11.53
C GLU A 2 5.07 -33.00 10.81
N LYS A 3 5.31 -33.38 9.55
CA LYS A 3 6.44 -32.87 8.75
C LYS A 3 6.49 -31.33 8.62
N PHE A 4 5.32 -30.68 8.61
CA PHE A 4 5.23 -29.22 8.55
C PHE A 4 5.59 -28.59 9.90
N LEU A 5 5.10 -29.15 11.00
CA LEU A 5 5.47 -28.71 12.36
C LEU A 5 6.96 -28.92 12.62
N GLU A 6 7.52 -30.06 12.22
CA GLU A 6 8.96 -30.32 12.31
C GLU A 6 9.78 -29.29 11.52
N SER A 7 9.32 -28.93 10.30
CA SER A 7 9.95 -27.89 9.50
C SER A 7 9.85 -26.51 10.17
N LEU A 8 8.68 -26.14 10.70
CA LEU A 8 8.50 -24.88 11.42
C LEU A 8 9.40 -24.80 12.65
N LEU A 9 9.45 -25.85 13.46
CA LEU A 9 10.30 -25.90 14.65
C LEU A 9 11.78 -25.81 14.27
N LYS A 10 12.19 -26.50 13.18
CA LYS A 10 13.55 -26.44 12.64
C LYS A 10 13.96 -25.01 12.25
N TYR A 11 13.04 -24.20 11.72
CA TYR A 11 13.31 -22.82 11.29
C TYR A 11 12.78 -21.76 12.25
N PHE A 12 12.32 -22.12 13.44
CA PHE A 12 11.64 -21.21 14.37
C PHE A 12 12.53 -20.03 14.78
N SER A 13 13.81 -20.28 15.05
CA SER A 13 14.79 -19.24 15.36
C SER A 13 14.96 -18.24 14.22
N LEU A 14 14.92 -18.71 12.96
CA LEU A 14 14.99 -17.83 11.80
C LEU A 14 13.70 -16.99 11.70
N ILE A 15 12.53 -17.62 11.87
CA ILE A 15 11.22 -16.94 11.80
C ILE A 15 11.15 -15.82 12.84
N ILE A 16 11.63 -16.04 14.07
CA ILE A 16 11.70 -15.01 15.12
C ILE A 16 12.66 -13.87 14.76
N ALA A 17 13.77 -14.17 14.07
CA ALA A 17 14.76 -13.16 13.70
C ALA A 17 14.31 -12.26 12.54
N ILE A 18 13.38 -12.72 11.70
CA ILE A 18 12.93 -11.98 10.52
C ILE A 18 12.33 -10.59 10.89
N PRO A 19 11.34 -10.47 11.79
CA PRO A 19 10.78 -9.16 12.12
C PRO A 19 11.85 -8.15 12.57
N PRO A 20 12.71 -8.44 13.58
CA PRO A 20 13.78 -7.52 13.98
C PRO A 20 14.69 -7.05 12.83
N ILE A 21 15.02 -7.92 11.88
CA ILE A 21 15.83 -7.56 10.71
C ILE A 21 15.10 -6.54 9.83
N PHE A 22 13.81 -6.78 9.54
CA PHE A 22 13.00 -5.83 8.77
C PHE A 22 12.80 -4.49 9.50
N GLY A 23 12.57 -4.53 10.81
CA GLY A 23 12.50 -3.32 11.63
C GLY A 23 13.82 -2.54 11.60
N ALA A 24 14.96 -3.23 11.65
CA ALA A 24 16.27 -2.61 11.55
C ALA A 24 16.47 -1.91 10.21
N ILE A 25 16.18 -2.60 9.10
CA ILE A 25 16.28 -2.03 7.75
C ILE A 25 15.39 -0.80 7.63
N TRP A 26 14.15 -0.88 8.11
CA TRP A 26 13.20 0.23 8.10
C TRP A 26 13.74 1.45 8.85
N GLN A 27 14.16 1.28 10.11
CA GLN A 27 14.70 2.38 10.91
C GLN A 27 15.97 2.99 10.32
N LEU A 28 16.85 2.17 9.74
CA LEU A 28 18.05 2.64 9.06
C LEU A 28 17.70 3.53 7.85
N ILE A 29 16.71 3.12 7.04
CA ILE A 29 16.20 3.93 5.94
C ILE A 29 15.66 5.26 6.47
N GLU A 30 14.83 5.24 7.51
CA GLU A 30 14.18 6.46 8.04
C GLU A 30 15.19 7.46 8.64
N LEU A 31 16.20 6.97 9.36
CA LEU A 31 17.29 7.80 9.88
C LEU A 31 18.21 8.32 8.76
N SER A 32 18.51 7.47 7.76
CA SER A 32 19.39 7.84 6.64
C SER A 32 18.80 8.95 5.75
N LYS A 33 17.46 9.03 5.64
CA LYS A 33 16.76 10.12 4.94
C LYS A 33 17.08 11.50 5.54
N MET A 34 17.46 11.58 6.81
CA MET A 34 17.88 12.82 7.46
C MET A 34 19.41 13.02 7.36
N SER A 35 20.18 12.01 7.77
CA SER A 35 21.65 11.96 7.66
C SER A 35 22.13 10.58 8.11
N LEU A 36 23.16 10.04 7.45
CA LEU A 36 23.82 8.80 7.89
C LEU A 36 24.35 8.88 9.34
N SER A 37 24.72 10.07 9.81
CA SER A 37 25.18 10.28 11.19
C SER A 37 24.10 9.99 12.24
N TYR A 38 22.82 10.00 11.87
CA TYR A 38 21.71 9.75 12.79
C TYR A 38 21.43 8.28 13.05
N ILE A 39 22.07 7.36 12.33
CA ILE A 39 22.01 5.92 12.60
C ILE A 39 22.44 5.60 14.05
N ARG A 40 23.30 6.42 14.68
CA ARG A 40 23.69 6.25 16.09
C ARG A 40 22.53 6.40 17.09
N PHE A 41 21.40 6.96 16.68
CA PHE A 41 20.20 7.13 17.50
C PHE A 41 19.18 6.02 17.30
N PHE A 42 19.56 4.95 16.59
CA PHE A 42 18.78 3.75 16.36
C PHE A 42 18.23 3.13 17.65
N SER A 43 16.99 2.63 17.61
CA SER A 43 16.34 2.04 18.76
C SER A 43 16.10 0.54 18.61
N VAL A 44 16.82 -0.23 19.42
CA VAL A 44 16.70 -1.70 19.46
C VAL A 44 15.32 -2.15 19.95
N SER A 45 14.67 -1.41 20.85
CA SER A 45 13.37 -1.80 21.44
C SER A 45 12.23 -1.75 20.42
N GLN A 46 12.34 -0.87 19.42
CA GLN A 46 11.34 -0.67 18.38
C GLN A 46 11.50 -1.62 17.19
N LEU A 47 12.58 -2.42 17.13
CA LEU A 47 12.82 -3.33 16.01
C LEU A 47 11.75 -4.38 15.82
N ILE A 48 11.24 -4.94 16.93
CA ILE A 48 10.20 -5.97 16.88
C ILE A 48 8.87 -5.34 16.40
N PRO A 49 8.34 -4.26 17.02
CA PRO A 49 7.13 -3.61 16.52
C PRO A 49 7.22 -3.17 15.06
N ASP A 50 8.27 -2.44 14.67
CA ASP A 50 8.46 -1.95 13.29
C ASP A 50 8.62 -3.11 12.30
N GLY A 51 9.30 -4.18 12.75
CA GLY A 51 9.51 -5.41 12.01
C GLY A 51 8.23 -6.17 11.71
N ILE A 52 7.40 -6.39 12.74
CA ILE A 52 6.09 -7.03 12.60
C ILE A 52 5.22 -6.20 11.66
N LEU A 53 5.21 -4.88 11.83
CA LEU A 53 4.43 -4.00 10.97
C LEU A 53 4.86 -4.11 9.50
N THR A 54 6.17 -4.05 9.25
CA THR A 54 6.75 -4.20 7.91
C THR A 54 6.39 -5.56 7.31
N LEU A 55 6.45 -6.64 8.11
CA LEU A 55 6.05 -7.97 7.68
C LEU A 55 4.58 -8.06 7.32
N VAL A 56 3.68 -7.42 8.07
CA VAL A 56 2.25 -7.40 7.73
C VAL A 56 2.04 -6.73 6.37
N VAL A 57 2.72 -5.62 6.08
CA VAL A 57 2.66 -4.96 4.78
C VAL A 57 3.18 -5.88 3.66
N ILE A 58 4.33 -6.52 3.87
CA ILE A 58 4.92 -7.49 2.91
C ILE A 58 3.98 -8.67 2.70
N LEU A 59 3.37 -9.21 3.75
CA LEU A 59 2.44 -10.33 3.68
C LEU A 59 1.20 -9.97 2.86
N LEU A 60 0.61 -8.80 3.08
CA LEU A 60 -0.51 -8.30 2.27
C LEU A 60 -0.12 -8.21 0.78
N PHE A 61 1.11 -7.78 0.48
CA PHE A 61 1.62 -7.75 -0.89
C PHE A 61 1.86 -9.15 -1.48
N PHE A 62 2.34 -10.12 -0.69
CA PHE A 62 2.47 -11.50 -1.18
C PHE A 62 1.11 -12.18 -1.40
N LEU A 63 0.15 -11.94 -0.51
CA LEU A 63 -1.22 -12.40 -0.70
C LEU A 63 -1.79 -11.82 -2.00
N TRP A 64 -1.47 -10.55 -2.34
CA TRP A 64 -1.79 -9.97 -3.63
C TRP A 64 -1.21 -10.79 -4.81
N ILE A 65 0.09 -11.12 -4.80
CA ILE A 65 0.71 -11.92 -5.88
C ILE A 65 0.06 -13.31 -5.99
N ILE A 66 -0.20 -13.97 -4.86
CA ILE A 66 -0.70 -15.36 -4.82
C ILE A 66 -2.15 -15.44 -5.29
N TYR A 67 -3.01 -14.52 -4.84
CA TYR A 67 -4.44 -14.50 -5.17
C TYR A 67 -4.74 -13.78 -6.48
N THR A 68 -3.75 -13.16 -7.11
CA THR A 68 -3.90 -12.75 -8.51
C THR A 68 -4.12 -14.03 -9.34
N PRO A 69 -5.28 -14.21 -9.99
CA PRO A 69 -5.64 -15.49 -10.58
C PRO A 69 -4.58 -15.94 -11.59
N LYS A 70 -3.88 -17.04 -11.29
CA LYS A 70 -2.97 -17.68 -12.25
C LYS A 70 -3.69 -18.07 -13.54
N GLU A 71 -5.00 -18.31 -13.43
CA GLU A 71 -5.92 -18.59 -14.53
C GLU A 71 -6.01 -17.44 -15.56
N ILE A 72 -5.76 -16.18 -15.18
CA ILE A 72 -5.65 -15.06 -16.14
C ILE A 72 -4.44 -15.25 -17.07
N PHE A 73 -3.40 -15.95 -16.61
CA PHE A 73 -2.16 -16.18 -17.36
C PHE A 73 -2.04 -17.61 -17.91
N SER A 74 -2.82 -18.56 -17.43
CA SER A 74 -2.71 -19.98 -17.81
C SER A 74 -3.74 -20.44 -18.85
N GLU A 75 -4.35 -19.53 -19.61
CA GLU A 75 -5.07 -19.92 -20.83
C GLU A 75 -4.07 -20.37 -21.92
N GLU A 76 -3.40 -21.50 -21.70
CA GLU A 76 -3.14 -22.40 -22.80
C GLU A 76 -4.51 -22.91 -23.25
N ILE A 77 -5.07 -22.22 -24.25
CA ILE A 77 -6.27 -22.65 -24.96
C ILE A 77 -5.91 -23.98 -25.63
N ASN A 78 -6.13 -25.09 -24.92
CA ASN A 78 -6.23 -26.42 -25.51
C ASN A 78 -7.48 -26.41 -26.38
N THR A 79 -7.29 -25.95 -27.61
CA THR A 79 -8.30 -25.86 -28.67
C THR A 79 -8.55 -27.23 -29.29
N GLU A 80 -8.69 -28.27 -28.48
CA GLU A 80 -9.11 -29.58 -28.99
C GLU A 80 -10.64 -29.69 -28.90
N ASN A 81 -11.28 -29.36 -30.03
CA ASN A 81 -12.48 -30.00 -30.56
C ASN A 81 -13.58 -30.42 -29.57
N LYS A 82 -14.06 -29.50 -28.74
CA LYS A 82 -15.42 -29.64 -28.19
C LYS A 82 -16.41 -29.12 -29.23
N GLU A 83 -16.94 -30.02 -30.06
CA GLU A 83 -18.17 -29.81 -30.81
C GLU A 83 -19.33 -29.64 -29.82
N ILE A 84 -19.53 -28.41 -29.35
CA ILE A 84 -20.68 -28.07 -28.51
C ILE A 84 -21.85 -27.78 -29.44
N THR A 85 -22.79 -28.73 -29.50
CA THR A 85 -24.10 -28.59 -30.12
C THR A 85 -24.99 -27.68 -29.27
N THR A 86 -24.77 -26.36 -29.31
CA THR A 86 -25.70 -25.39 -28.73
C THR A 86 -26.76 -25.00 -29.74
N THR A 87 -28.02 -25.27 -29.43
CA THR A 87 -29.19 -24.57 -29.96
C THR A 87 -29.01 -23.07 -29.73
N TYR A 88 -28.60 -22.35 -30.77
CA TYR A 88 -28.34 -20.92 -30.72
C TYR A 88 -29.66 -20.15 -30.52
N PHE A 89 -29.84 -19.57 -29.34
CA PHE A 89 -30.67 -18.38 -29.24
C PHE A 89 -29.99 -17.30 -30.08
N ASP A 90 -30.70 -16.78 -31.09
CA ASP A 90 -30.19 -15.76 -32.00
C ASP A 90 -30.17 -14.41 -31.27
N VAL A 91 -29.20 -14.25 -30.37
CA VAL A 91 -28.97 -13.01 -29.63
C VAL A 91 -28.38 -12.01 -30.62
N LYS A 92 -29.14 -10.95 -30.93
CA LYS A 92 -28.67 -9.85 -31.79
C LYS A 92 -27.30 -9.37 -31.33
N LYS A 93 -26.33 -9.42 -32.24
CA LYS A 93 -24.96 -8.97 -31.98
C LYS A 93 -24.97 -7.55 -31.41
N PRO A 94 -24.45 -7.31 -30.20
CA PRO A 94 -24.33 -5.98 -29.65
C PRO A 94 -23.49 -5.08 -30.56
N LYS A 95 -23.90 -3.82 -30.70
CA LYS A 95 -23.20 -2.86 -31.57
C LYS A 95 -21.85 -2.47 -30.95
N LYS A 96 -20.75 -2.52 -31.72
CA LYS A 96 -19.37 -2.28 -31.24
C LYS A 96 -19.22 -0.97 -30.42
N TYR A 97 -19.91 0.11 -30.80
CA TYR A 97 -19.84 1.39 -30.08
C TYR A 97 -20.46 1.34 -28.68
N LEU A 98 -21.43 0.46 -28.43
CA LEU A 98 -22.03 0.30 -27.10
C LEU A 98 -21.03 -0.36 -26.13
N GLY A 99 -20.22 -1.31 -26.63
CA GLY A 99 -19.14 -1.91 -25.85
C GLY A 99 -18.05 -0.90 -25.48
N ILE A 100 -17.63 -0.07 -26.45
CA ILE A 100 -16.66 1.01 -26.19
C ILE A 100 -17.23 2.02 -25.18
N LEU A 101 -18.49 2.42 -25.34
CA LEU A 101 -19.16 3.33 -24.41
C LEU A 101 -19.24 2.73 -23.00
N PHE A 102 -19.54 1.44 -22.88
CA PHE A 102 -19.57 0.74 -21.60
C PHE A 102 -18.21 0.74 -20.91
N ILE A 103 -17.12 0.48 -21.65
CA ILE A 103 -15.75 0.55 -21.13
C ILE A 103 -15.45 1.96 -20.62
N ILE A 104 -15.74 2.99 -21.41
CA ILE A 104 -15.51 4.40 -21.01
C ILE A 104 -16.29 4.74 -19.73
N ILE A 105 -17.57 4.37 -19.66
CA ILE A 105 -18.40 4.61 -18.48
C ILE A 105 -17.84 3.86 -17.27
N SER A 106 -17.40 2.61 -17.44
CA SER A 106 -16.79 1.80 -16.38
C SER A 106 -15.53 2.46 -15.83
N PHE A 107 -14.66 2.98 -16.70
CA PHE A 107 -13.47 3.74 -16.31
C PHE A 107 -13.80 5.02 -15.54
N LEU A 108 -14.83 5.76 -15.97
CA LEU A 108 -15.26 6.98 -15.27
C LEU A 108 -15.80 6.67 -13.87
N ILE A 109 -16.66 5.64 -13.77
CA ILE A 109 -17.18 5.17 -12.48
C ILE A 109 -16.01 4.75 -11.58
N MET A 110 -15.04 4.01 -12.13
CA MET A 110 -13.86 3.55 -11.41
C MET A 110 -13.00 4.71 -10.89
N GLY A 111 -12.82 5.77 -11.68
CA GLY A 111 -12.09 6.98 -11.26
C GLY A 111 -12.78 7.71 -10.09
N VAL A 112 -14.09 7.92 -10.18
CA VAL A 112 -14.88 8.56 -9.11
C VAL A 112 -14.89 7.70 -7.85
N TRP A 113 -15.08 6.39 -8.01
CA TRP A 113 -15.10 5.43 -6.92
C TRP A 113 -13.73 5.37 -6.21
N TYR A 114 -12.64 5.30 -6.98
CA TYR A 114 -11.27 5.38 -6.48
C TYR A 114 -11.06 6.63 -5.63
N GLU A 115 -11.48 7.81 -6.10
CA GLU A 115 -11.32 9.06 -5.36
C GLU A 115 -12.11 9.04 -4.06
N LYS A 116 -13.40 8.69 -4.12
CA LYS A 116 -14.29 8.72 -2.95
C LYS A 116 -13.87 7.73 -1.87
N ILE A 117 -13.49 6.52 -2.25
CA ILE A 117 -13.11 5.48 -1.29
C ILE A 117 -11.71 5.68 -0.74
N THR A 118 -10.76 6.08 -1.60
CA THR A 118 -9.44 6.49 -1.11
C THR A 118 -9.61 7.59 -0.07
N ASN A 119 -10.37 8.64 -0.36
CA ASN A 119 -10.59 9.72 0.59
C ASN A 119 -11.33 9.26 1.85
N PHE A 120 -12.40 8.45 1.72
CA PHE A 120 -13.13 7.91 2.87
C PHE A 120 -12.20 7.18 3.84
N PHE A 121 -11.35 6.31 3.32
CA PHE A 121 -10.41 5.56 4.16
C PHE A 121 -9.25 6.42 4.66
N LEU A 122 -8.78 7.40 3.89
CA LEU A 122 -7.77 8.37 4.36
C LEU A 122 -8.33 9.23 5.50
N ASP A 123 -9.60 9.61 5.45
CA ASP A 123 -10.25 10.36 6.53
C ASP A 123 -10.43 9.50 7.80
N ASN A 124 -10.57 8.18 7.62
CA ASN A 124 -10.78 7.21 8.69
C ASN A 124 -9.55 6.37 9.04
N ILE A 125 -8.36 6.74 8.55
CA ILE A 125 -7.14 5.95 8.69
C ILE A 125 -6.68 5.81 10.15
N ASN A 126 -7.09 6.74 11.03
CA ASN A 126 -6.89 6.66 12.48
C ASN A 126 -7.58 5.43 13.11
N GLN A 127 -8.61 4.89 12.46
CA GLN A 127 -9.22 3.63 12.85
C GLN A 127 -8.36 2.52 12.22
N SER A 128 -7.49 1.89 13.01
CA SER A 128 -6.46 0.94 12.54
C SER A 128 -7.00 -0.15 11.60
N PHE A 129 -8.27 -0.51 11.74
CA PHE A 129 -8.97 -1.50 10.93
C PHE A 129 -9.23 -1.05 9.47
N SER A 130 -9.45 0.25 9.26
CA SER A 130 -9.69 0.86 7.94
C SER A 130 -8.52 0.63 7.00
N PHE A 131 -7.29 0.74 7.50
CA PHE A 131 -6.07 0.51 6.71
C PHE A 131 -5.99 -0.94 6.20
N PHE A 132 -6.22 -1.91 7.09
CA PHE A 132 -6.13 -3.33 6.77
C PHE A 132 -7.23 -3.80 5.80
N LEU A 133 -8.40 -3.15 5.81
CA LEU A 133 -9.48 -3.47 4.88
C LEU A 133 -9.42 -2.69 3.56
N ALA A 134 -8.89 -1.46 3.58
CA ALA A 134 -8.90 -0.60 2.41
C ALA A 134 -8.16 -1.21 1.23
N VAL A 135 -6.94 -1.71 1.45
CA VAL A 135 -6.10 -2.25 0.37
C VAL A 135 -6.71 -3.53 -0.21
N PRO A 136 -7.10 -4.55 0.58
CA PRO A 136 -7.74 -5.76 0.05
C PRO A 136 -9.11 -5.49 -0.59
N LEU A 137 -9.93 -4.60 -0.03
CA LEU A 137 -11.27 -4.33 -0.56
C LEU A 137 -11.22 -3.57 -1.88
N ASN A 138 -10.36 -2.54 -1.98
CA ASN A 138 -10.13 -1.86 -3.26
C ASN A 138 -9.65 -2.87 -4.29
N PHE A 139 -8.69 -3.71 -3.94
CA PHE A 139 -8.19 -4.76 -4.83
C PHE A 139 -9.29 -5.71 -5.30
N LEU A 140 -10.12 -6.25 -4.40
CA LEU A 140 -11.19 -7.18 -4.74
C LEU A 140 -12.18 -6.56 -5.73
N ILE A 141 -12.53 -5.29 -5.54
CA ILE A 141 -13.46 -4.57 -6.42
C ILE A 141 -12.81 -4.29 -7.77
N PHE A 142 -11.53 -3.95 -7.80
CA PHE A 142 -10.76 -3.80 -9.04
C PHE A 142 -10.67 -5.11 -9.83
N VAL A 143 -10.40 -6.25 -9.18
CA VAL A 143 -10.41 -7.57 -9.81
C VAL A 143 -11.79 -7.91 -10.36
N LEU A 144 -12.86 -7.60 -9.61
CA LEU A 144 -14.24 -7.84 -10.05
C LEU A 144 -14.58 -7.02 -11.31
N ILE A 145 -14.26 -5.72 -11.33
CA ILE A 145 -14.49 -4.85 -12.50
C ILE A 145 -13.73 -5.40 -13.71
N PHE A 146 -12.46 -5.74 -13.52
CA PHE A 146 -11.62 -6.29 -14.58
C PHE A 146 -12.16 -7.62 -15.14
N TYR A 147 -12.62 -8.51 -14.25
CA TYR A 147 -13.24 -9.77 -14.65
C TYR A 147 -14.51 -9.53 -15.48
N LEU A 148 -15.36 -8.57 -15.07
CA LEU A 148 -16.54 -8.17 -15.82
C LEU A 148 -16.20 -7.57 -17.20
N GLU A 149 -15.10 -6.82 -17.30
CA GLU A 149 -14.60 -6.29 -18.58
C GLU A 149 -14.13 -7.41 -19.51
N ILE A 150 -13.40 -8.40 -19.00
CA ILE A 150 -12.98 -9.58 -19.79
C ILE A 150 -14.21 -10.31 -20.34
N ILE A 151 -15.17 -10.64 -19.49
CA ILE A 151 -16.42 -11.31 -19.90
C ILE A 151 -17.15 -10.49 -20.96
N SER A 152 -17.20 -9.17 -20.78
CA SER A 152 -17.86 -8.26 -21.73
C SER A 152 -17.15 -8.30 -23.08
N ILE A 153 -15.82 -8.30 -23.10
CA ILE A 153 -15.01 -8.37 -24.32
C ILE A 153 -15.19 -9.72 -25.04
N GLU A 154 -15.22 -10.83 -24.30
CA GLU A 154 -15.41 -12.18 -24.86
C GLU A 154 -16.78 -12.36 -25.49
N ASN A 155 -17.84 -11.88 -24.83
CA ASN A 155 -19.21 -11.94 -25.33
C ASN A 155 -19.46 -11.05 -26.56
N LEU A 156 -18.59 -10.07 -26.82
CA LEU A 156 -18.74 -9.14 -27.93
C LEU A 156 -18.28 -9.70 -29.28
N LYS A 157 -17.58 -10.85 -29.37
CA LYS A 157 -16.79 -11.15 -30.59
C LYS A 157 -16.77 -12.59 -31.15
N PRO A 158 -16.69 -12.71 -32.51
CA PRO A 158 -16.36 -13.95 -33.19
C PRO A 158 -14.89 -14.34 -33.00
N TYR A 159 -14.61 -15.64 -33.05
CA TYR A 159 -13.33 -16.29 -32.68
C TYR A 159 -12.07 -15.73 -33.39
N SER A 160 -12.21 -15.13 -34.58
CA SER A 160 -11.10 -14.64 -35.40
C SER A 160 -10.45 -13.34 -34.91
N GLU A 161 -11.12 -12.54 -34.06
CA GLU A 161 -10.59 -11.25 -33.58
C GLU A 161 -9.85 -11.34 -32.23
N LYS A 162 -9.67 -12.53 -31.64
CA LYS A 162 -9.07 -12.71 -30.30
C LYS A 162 -7.62 -12.18 -30.18
N LYS A 163 -6.80 -12.29 -31.22
CA LYS A 163 -5.37 -11.87 -31.20
C LYS A 163 -5.15 -10.37 -30.99
N ILE A 164 -6.09 -9.51 -31.40
CA ILE A 164 -5.94 -8.05 -31.26
C ILE A 164 -6.28 -7.60 -29.82
N LEU A 165 -7.00 -8.43 -29.07
CA LEU A 165 -7.49 -8.09 -27.72
C LEU A 165 -6.50 -8.47 -26.61
N GLU A 166 -5.58 -9.40 -26.85
CA GLU A 166 -4.56 -9.75 -25.86
C GLU A 166 -3.71 -8.55 -25.42
N PRO A 167 -3.16 -7.71 -26.33
CA PRO A 167 -2.44 -6.50 -25.92
C PRO A 167 -3.30 -5.54 -25.10
N LEU A 168 -4.60 -5.42 -25.44
CA LEU A 168 -5.53 -4.59 -24.69
C LEU A 168 -5.75 -5.13 -23.28
N ARG A 169 -5.88 -6.45 -23.10
CA ARG A 169 -5.98 -7.11 -21.79
C ARG A 169 -4.76 -6.80 -20.92
N TYR A 170 -3.55 -6.95 -21.46
CA TYR A 170 -2.32 -6.64 -20.72
C TYR A 170 -2.20 -5.14 -20.41
N PHE A 171 -2.64 -4.27 -21.33
CA PHE A 171 -2.67 -2.83 -21.10
C PHE A 171 -3.63 -2.45 -19.97
N LEU A 172 -4.86 -2.98 -19.98
CA LEU A 172 -5.84 -2.79 -18.91
C LEU A 172 -5.30 -3.32 -17.57
N PHE A 173 -4.65 -4.48 -17.56
CA PHE A 173 -4.01 -5.04 -16.36
C PHE A 173 -2.87 -4.15 -15.84
N SER A 174 -2.08 -3.55 -16.74
CA SER A 174 -1.02 -2.60 -16.38
C SER A 174 -1.59 -1.32 -15.77
N ILE A 175 -2.69 -0.79 -16.33
CA ILE A 175 -3.43 0.35 -15.75
C ILE A 175 -3.94 -0.01 -14.36
N LEU A 176 -4.51 -1.21 -14.19
CA LEU A 176 -5.02 -1.69 -12.90
C LEU A 176 -3.91 -1.79 -11.85
N GLY A 177 -2.76 -2.35 -12.22
CA GLY A 177 -1.58 -2.43 -11.37
C GLY A 177 -1.08 -1.03 -10.97
N PHE A 178 -1.07 -0.09 -11.91
CA PHE A 178 -0.70 1.31 -11.63
C PHE A 178 -1.66 1.98 -10.65
N PHE A 179 -2.98 1.85 -10.85
CA PHE A 179 -3.97 2.40 -9.92
C PHE A 179 -3.84 1.79 -8.53
N THR A 180 -3.72 0.47 -8.44
CA THR A 180 -3.54 -0.24 -7.15
C THR A 180 -2.27 0.24 -6.45
N MET A 181 -1.15 0.35 -7.17
CA MET A 181 0.11 0.86 -6.62
C MET A 181 -0.04 2.31 -6.13
N SER A 182 -0.77 3.16 -6.87
CA SER A 182 -1.02 4.55 -6.45
C SER A 182 -1.81 4.64 -5.14
N VAL A 183 -2.79 3.75 -4.92
CA VAL A 183 -3.51 3.62 -3.64
C VAL A 183 -2.51 3.26 -2.56
N VAL A 184 -1.77 2.17 -2.74
CA VAL A 184 -0.80 1.69 -1.75
C VAL A 184 0.20 2.78 -1.36
N LEU A 185 0.74 3.53 -2.32
CA LEU A 185 1.67 4.64 -2.05
C LEU A 185 1.02 5.79 -1.27
N LYS A 186 -0.20 6.22 -1.64
CA LYS A 186 -0.93 7.26 -0.90
C LYS A 186 -1.21 6.83 0.54
N TYR A 187 -1.72 5.62 0.72
CA TYR A 187 -2.03 5.08 2.04
C TYR A 187 -0.77 4.91 2.87
N TYR A 188 0.30 4.36 2.29
CA TYR A 188 1.58 4.25 2.96
C TYR A 188 2.09 5.62 3.42
N SER A 189 1.94 6.66 2.60
CA SER A 189 2.35 8.02 2.98
C SER A 189 1.58 8.53 4.20
N GLU A 190 0.25 8.41 4.20
CA GLU A 190 -0.59 8.86 5.33
C GLU A 190 -0.41 7.98 6.57
N PHE A 191 -0.32 6.68 6.37
CA PHE A 191 -0.03 5.70 7.43
C PHE A 191 1.30 6.02 8.11
N ASN A 192 2.36 6.27 7.33
CA ASN A 192 3.67 6.64 7.86
C ASN A 192 3.60 7.93 8.68
N LYS A 193 2.85 8.94 8.23
CA LYS A 193 2.67 10.19 8.99
C LYS A 193 2.04 9.94 10.36
N GLN A 194 1.04 9.07 10.43
CA GLN A 194 0.30 8.83 11.68
C GLN A 194 1.01 7.89 12.63
N MET A 195 1.64 6.83 12.11
CA MET A 195 2.41 5.89 12.92
C MET A 195 3.64 6.54 13.52
N LEU A 196 4.33 7.40 12.76
CA LEU A 196 5.51 8.10 13.27
C LEU A 196 5.13 9.21 14.27
N PHE A 197 4.00 9.89 14.06
CA PHE A 197 3.66 11.11 14.80
C PHE A 197 2.22 11.09 15.33
N PRO A 198 2.00 10.59 16.56
CA PRO A 198 0.70 10.71 17.21
C PRO A 198 0.36 12.18 17.47
N ASN A 199 -0.68 12.68 16.81
CA ASN A 199 -1.12 14.09 16.85
C ASN A 199 -1.71 14.52 18.22
N ASN A 200 -1.99 13.55 19.09
CA ASN A 200 -2.67 13.73 20.37
C ASN A 200 -1.71 13.72 21.57
N LEU A 201 -0.38 13.73 21.38
CA LEU A 201 0.56 13.81 22.49
C LEU A 201 0.78 15.25 22.97
N VAL A 202 0.30 15.54 24.19
CA VAL A 202 0.42 16.86 24.82
C VAL A 202 1.89 17.25 25.06
N ASN A 203 2.73 16.31 25.49
CA ASN A 203 4.14 16.55 25.77
C ASN A 203 4.93 17.02 24.53
N ILE A 204 4.58 16.51 23.34
CA ILE A 204 5.20 16.95 22.09
C ILE A 204 4.92 18.43 21.83
N LYS A 205 3.70 18.90 22.10
CA LYS A 205 3.35 20.32 21.95
C LYS A 205 4.12 21.22 22.93
N LYS A 206 4.36 20.75 24.16
CA LYS A 206 5.18 21.47 25.16
C LYS A 206 6.60 21.70 24.61
N VAL A 207 7.24 20.65 24.11
CA VAL A 207 8.59 20.77 23.52
C VAL A 207 8.60 21.65 22.29
N GLU A 208 7.62 21.53 21.41
CA GLU A 208 7.52 22.41 20.24
C GLU A 208 7.44 23.88 20.63
N ASN A 209 6.67 24.21 21.68
CA ASN A 209 6.57 25.55 22.22
C ASN A 209 7.89 26.01 22.83
N ASP A 210 8.58 25.17 23.60
CA ASP A 210 9.90 25.49 24.17
C ASP A 210 10.94 25.76 23.08
N ILE A 211 10.88 25.02 21.97
CA ILE A 211 11.73 25.26 20.79
C ILE A 211 11.36 26.59 20.14
N LYS A 212 10.07 26.85 19.90
CA LYS A 212 9.60 28.10 19.29
C LYS A 212 9.98 29.34 20.12
N THR A 213 9.95 29.23 21.44
CA THR A 213 10.39 30.30 22.35
C THR A 213 11.89 30.56 22.24
N LYS A 214 12.71 29.51 22.13
CA LYS A 214 14.18 29.64 21.95
C LYS A 214 14.59 30.06 20.54
N TYR A 215 13.79 29.74 19.52
CA TYR A 215 14.06 30.02 18.12
C TYR A 215 12.87 30.77 17.48
N PRO A 216 12.66 32.05 17.82
CA PRO A 216 11.53 32.82 17.29
C PRO A 216 11.62 32.95 15.77
N ASN A 217 10.46 33.06 15.11
CA ASN A 217 10.34 33.17 13.65
C ASN A 217 10.88 31.97 12.84
N THR A 218 10.94 30.78 13.45
CA THR A 218 11.33 29.54 12.75
C THR A 218 10.15 28.59 12.58
N THR A 219 10.20 27.75 11.56
CA THR A 219 9.26 26.64 11.40
C THR A 219 9.83 25.41 12.10
N VAL A 220 9.08 24.86 13.06
CA VAL A 220 9.46 23.64 13.78
C VAL A 220 8.63 22.48 13.23
N LYS A 221 9.29 21.40 12.80
CA LYS A 221 8.65 20.18 12.30
C LYS A 221 9.28 18.94 12.94
N LEU A 222 8.46 18.08 13.51
CA LEU A 222 8.90 16.76 13.96
C LEU A 222 9.28 15.90 12.73
N LYS A 223 10.49 15.34 12.74
CA LYS A 223 11.06 14.56 11.62
C LYS A 223 11.19 13.08 11.92
N TYR A 224 11.45 12.73 13.16
CA TYR A 224 11.63 11.34 13.59
C TYR A 224 11.40 11.24 15.10
N LEU A 225 10.85 10.10 15.51
CA LEU A 225 10.51 9.78 16.88
C LEU A 225 10.86 8.31 17.13
N ASN A 226 11.59 8.03 18.20
CA ASN A 226 11.69 6.67 18.75
C ASN A 226 11.40 6.67 20.26
N ASP A 227 11.62 5.58 20.95
CA ASP A 227 11.40 5.47 22.40
C ASP A 227 12.40 6.29 23.25
N LYS A 228 13.48 6.80 22.66
CA LYS A 228 14.58 7.49 23.36
C LYS A 228 14.76 8.94 22.94
N TYR A 229 14.47 9.27 21.69
CA TYR A 229 14.82 10.54 21.07
C TYR A 229 13.69 11.11 20.21
N ILE A 230 13.58 12.43 20.22
CA ILE A 230 12.71 13.24 19.37
C ILE A 230 13.56 14.15 18.49
N PHE A 231 13.33 14.14 17.18
CA PHE A 231 14.07 14.93 16.20
C PHE A 231 13.21 16.03 15.63
N TYR A 232 13.55 17.28 15.91
CA TYR A 232 12.90 18.45 15.34
C TYR A 232 13.78 19.10 14.28
N SER A 233 13.20 19.32 13.11
CA SER A 233 13.72 20.25 12.12
C SER A 233 13.29 21.67 12.47
N ILE A 234 14.26 22.57 12.56
CA ILE A 234 14.10 24.00 12.79
C ILE A 234 14.57 24.68 11.51
N THR A 235 13.62 25.20 10.73
CA THR A 235 13.92 25.91 9.48
C THR A 235 13.77 27.41 9.69
N ASP A 236 14.83 28.17 9.40
CA ASP A 236 14.78 29.64 9.44
C ASP A 236 14.12 30.24 8.19
N LYS A 237 13.90 31.56 8.17
CA LYS A 237 13.34 32.27 7.00
C LYS A 237 14.21 32.15 5.74
N LYS A 238 15.50 31.86 5.88
CA LYS A 238 16.46 31.66 4.79
C LYS A 238 16.50 30.21 4.32
N LYS A 239 15.61 29.35 4.82
CA LYS A 239 15.53 27.91 4.54
C LYS A 239 16.76 27.11 5.04
N ASN A 240 17.53 27.65 5.98
CA ASN A 240 18.56 26.86 6.66
C ASN A 240 17.88 25.93 7.66
N GLU A 241 18.13 24.63 7.51
CA GLU A 241 17.58 23.59 8.36
C GLU A 241 18.59 23.19 9.44
N LYS A 242 18.15 23.16 10.70
CA LYS A 242 18.90 22.62 11.83
C LYS A 242 18.09 21.51 12.49
N ILE A 243 18.74 20.40 12.82
CA ILE A 243 18.08 19.32 13.57
C ILE A 243 18.40 19.45 15.05
N LYS A 244 17.37 19.56 15.87
CA LYS A 244 17.45 19.51 17.33
C LYS A 244 16.98 18.15 17.80
N ILE A 245 17.82 17.48 18.58
CA ILE A 245 17.53 16.16 19.17
C ILE A 245 17.23 16.37 20.65
N VAL A 246 16.09 15.87 21.10
CA VAL A 246 15.63 15.94 22.49
C VAL A 246 15.50 14.50 23.02
N LYS A 247 15.99 14.25 24.24
CA LYS A 247 15.79 12.95 24.90
C LYS A 247 14.39 12.87 25.50
N PHE A 248 13.79 11.68 25.47
CA PHE A 248 12.46 11.46 26.04
C PHE A 248 12.38 11.75 27.54
N ASP A 249 13.44 11.48 28.29
CA ASP A 249 13.49 11.71 29.74
C ASP A 249 13.17 13.18 30.08
N ASN A 250 13.65 14.11 29.27
CA ASN A 250 13.44 15.55 29.44
C ASN A 250 11.98 16.00 29.19
N LEU A 251 11.10 15.13 28.71
CA LEU A 251 9.68 15.44 28.46
C LEU A 251 8.83 15.39 29.73
N PHE A 252 9.33 14.72 30.76
CA PHE A 252 8.61 14.42 32.00
C PHE A 252 9.19 15.16 33.21
N GLU A 253 10.32 15.85 33.04
CA GLU A 253 10.86 16.75 34.04
C GLU A 253 10.02 18.05 34.01
N GLU A 254 9.17 18.23 35.03
CA GLU A 254 8.48 19.49 35.34
C GLU A 254 9.40 20.46 36.09
#